data_AF-A0A938VPK5-F1
#
_entry.id   AF-A0A938VPK5-F1
#
_cell.length_a   1.000
_cell.length_b   1.000
_cell.length_c   1.000
_cell.angle_alpha   90.00
_cell.angle_beta   90.00
_cell.angle_gamma   90.00
#
_symmetry.space_group_name_H-M   'P 1'
#
loop_
_entity.id
_entity.type
_entity.pdbx_description
1 polymer ?
#
loop_
_entity_poly.entity_id
_entity_poly.type
_entity_poly.pdbx_seq_one_letter_code
_entity_poly.pdbx_strand_id
1 'polypeptide(L)'
;MAIALTLAVLHNSGATVPVEGVLVRVTSPIRDAFSGAAARVAGLFEDLGRLNTLRDDNLALLRRVQELETKIAALGNTERENASLREALAYVQAHQELDLVTARVVGRDSVGMLNTLVIDRGASAGVRVGMAVVAQGGLVGRVTGVSD
;
A
#
# COMPACT_ATOMS: atom_id res chain seq x y z
N MET A 1 60.25 -10.99 7.58
CA MET A 1 61.71 -11.14 7.83
C MET A 1 62.08 -11.37 9.30
N ALA A 2 61.44 -10.71 10.27
CA ALA A 2 61.77 -10.89 11.71
C ALA A 2 61.56 -12.34 12.23
N ILE A 3 60.52 -13.05 11.75
CA ILE A 3 60.21 -14.43 12.16
C ILE A 3 61.22 -15.46 11.62
N ALA A 4 61.77 -15.22 10.43
CA ALA A 4 62.79 -16.07 9.84
C ALA A 4 64.14 -15.91 10.58
N LEU A 5 64.44 -14.69 11.03
CA LEU A 5 65.67 -14.39 11.76
C LEU A 5 65.67 -15.01 13.17
N THR A 6 64.55 -15.00 13.87
CA THR A 6 64.43 -15.62 15.20
C THR A 6 64.44 -17.14 15.15
N LEU A 7 63.93 -17.75 14.07
CA LEU A 7 63.98 -19.21 13.88
C LEU A 7 65.41 -19.71 13.63
N ALA A 8 66.24 -18.91 12.94
CA ALA A 8 67.63 -19.27 12.62
C ALA A 8 68.57 -19.23 13.85
N VAL A 9 68.35 -18.30 14.79
CA VAL A 9 69.18 -18.16 15.99
C VAL A 9 68.96 -19.32 16.98
N LEU A 10 67.81 -19.99 16.92
CA LEU A 10 67.44 -21.07 17.83
C LEU A 10 68.02 -22.44 17.43
N HIS A 11 68.46 -22.62 16.19
CA HIS A 11 68.99 -23.91 15.69
C HIS A 11 70.47 -24.16 16.08
N ASN A 12 71.14 -23.14 16.64
CA ASN A 12 72.56 -23.21 17.03
C ASN A 12 72.79 -23.59 18.51
N SER A 13 71.74 -23.57 19.34
CA SER A 13 71.81 -24.05 20.71
C SER A 13 71.08 -25.39 20.80
N GLY A 14 71.82 -26.47 21.07
CA GLY A 14 71.32 -27.85 21.16
C GLY A 14 70.35 -28.12 22.32
N ALA A 15 69.24 -27.39 22.38
CA ALA A 15 68.10 -27.63 23.24
C ALA A 15 66.93 -28.05 22.35
N THR A 16 66.60 -29.34 22.37
CA THR A 16 65.43 -29.92 21.71
C THR A 16 64.15 -29.39 22.36
N VAL A 17 63.71 -28.19 21.96
CA VAL A 17 62.38 -27.69 22.28
C VAL A 17 61.42 -28.23 21.21
N PRO A 18 60.24 -28.78 21.58
CA PRO A 18 59.25 -29.22 20.61
C PRO A 18 58.79 -28.03 19.77
N VAL A 19 59.29 -27.93 18.53
CA VAL A 19 59.03 -26.82 17.59
C VAL A 19 57.53 -26.72 17.24
N GLU A 20 56.78 -27.81 17.44
CA GLU A 20 55.34 -27.90 17.24
C GLU A 20 54.53 -27.00 18.21
N GLY A 21 55.05 -26.68 19.41
CA GLY A 21 54.34 -25.84 20.38
C GLY A 21 54.54 -24.33 20.21
N VAL A 22 55.66 -23.91 19.61
CA VAL A 22 56.03 -22.49 19.45
C VAL A 22 55.34 -21.85 18.24
N LEU A 23 55.18 -22.61 17.14
CA LEU A 23 54.47 -22.13 15.96
C LEU A 23 53.00 -21.85 16.25
N VAL A 24 52.34 -22.70 17.03
CA VAL A 24 50.91 -22.54 17.37
C VAL A 24 50.70 -21.32 18.26
N ARG A 25 51.62 -21.01 19.18
CA ARG A 25 51.49 -19.88 20.12
C ARG A 25 51.76 -18.51 19.48
N VAL A 26 52.58 -18.44 18.43
CA VAL A 26 52.83 -17.21 17.67
C VAL A 26 51.77 -16.96 16.59
N THR A 27 51.22 -18.03 16.00
CA THR A 27 50.19 -17.92 14.95
C THR A 27 48.75 -17.87 15.48
N SER A 28 48.48 -18.35 16.70
CA SER A 28 47.14 -18.25 17.32
C SER A 28 46.63 -16.81 17.43
N PRO A 29 47.38 -15.83 18.00
CA PRO A 29 46.85 -14.48 18.17
C PRO A 29 46.64 -13.76 16.83
N ILE A 30 47.43 -14.05 15.80
CA ILE A 30 47.24 -13.41 14.49
C ILE A 30 46.05 -13.98 13.73
N ARG A 31 45.74 -15.27 13.91
CA ARG A 31 44.54 -15.91 13.35
C ARG A 31 43.27 -15.35 13.97
N ASP A 32 43.25 -15.17 15.29
CA ASP A 32 42.09 -14.64 16.03
C ASP A 32 41.92 -13.13 15.81
N ALA A 33 43.03 -12.38 15.70
CA ALA A 33 42.99 -10.96 15.34
C ALA A 33 42.49 -10.76 13.90
N PHE A 34 42.94 -11.59 12.95
CA PHE A 34 42.53 -11.50 11.56
C PHE A 34 41.07 -11.93 11.36
N SER A 35 40.62 -12.99 12.02
CA SER A 35 39.21 -13.42 11.98
C SER A 35 38.28 -12.40 12.64
N GLY A 36 38.70 -11.79 13.76
CA GLY A 36 37.95 -10.71 14.41
C GLY A 36 37.86 -9.44 13.55
N ALA A 37 38.94 -9.07 12.85
CA ALA A 37 38.92 -7.95 11.91
C ALA A 37 38.01 -8.24 10.70
N ALA A 38 38.12 -9.44 10.12
CA ALA A 38 37.26 -9.89 9.02
C ALA A 38 35.78 -9.93 9.43
N ALA A 39 35.47 -10.44 10.63
CA ALA A 39 34.11 -10.49 11.16
C ALA A 39 33.50 -9.09 11.38
N ARG A 40 34.29 -8.11 11.83
CA ARG A 40 33.82 -6.71 11.96
C ARG A 40 33.52 -6.08 10.61
N VAL A 41 34.39 -6.28 9.62
CA VAL A 41 34.15 -5.77 8.26
C VAL A 41 32.92 -6.44 7.64
N ALA A 42 32.77 -7.75 7.78
CA ALA A 42 31.58 -8.47 7.31
C ALA A 42 30.29 -7.98 7.98
N GLY A 43 30.30 -7.74 9.30
CA GLY A 43 29.15 -7.19 10.02
C GLY A 43 28.73 -5.80 9.53
N LEU A 44 29.68 -4.91 9.22
CA LEU A 44 29.38 -3.59 8.66
C LEU A 44 28.72 -3.68 7.28
N PHE A 45 29.16 -4.63 6.43
CA PHE A 45 28.51 -4.86 5.14
C PHE A 45 27.10 -5.46 5.28
N GLU A 46 26.89 -6.34 6.25
CA GLU A 46 25.56 -6.90 6.55
C GLU A 46 24.58 -5.84 7.07
N ASP A 47 25.05 -4.95 7.96
CA ASP A 47 24.26 -3.82 8.48
C ASP A 47 23.89 -2.80 7.39
N LEU A 48 24.81 -2.50 6.48
CA LEU A 48 24.52 -1.65 5.30
C LEU A 48 23.49 -2.30 4.36
N GLY A 49 23.58 -3.62 4.16
CA GLY A 49 22.57 -4.38 3.43
C GLY A 49 21.19 -4.30 4.07
N ARG A 50 21.12 -4.43 5.41
CA ARG A 50 19.87 -4.28 6.18
C ARG A 50 19.27 -2.88 6.09
N LEU A 51 20.06 -1.82 6.02
CA LEU A 51 19.54 -0.47 5.85
C LEU A 51 18.88 -0.26 4.48
N ASN A 52 19.46 -0.82 3.42
CA ASN A 52 18.84 -0.79 2.10
C ASN A 52 17.55 -1.63 2.05
N THR A 53 17.56 -2.84 2.63
CA THR A 53 16.35 -3.68 2.67
C THR A 53 15.25 -3.02 3.49
N LEU A 54 15.57 -2.40 4.63
CA LEU A 54 14.59 -1.66 5.44
C LEU A 54 13.98 -0.47 4.69
N ARG A 55 14.78 0.23 3.87
CA ARG A 55 14.29 1.31 3.02
C ARG A 55 13.37 0.78 1.92
N ASP A 56 13.74 -0.31 1.27
CA ASP A 56 12.93 -0.95 0.22
C ASP A 56 11.62 -1.51 0.78
N ASP A 57 11.67 -2.14 1.96
CA ASP A 57 10.50 -2.63 2.68
C ASP A 57 9.58 -1.48 3.08
N ASN A 58 10.14 -0.36 3.57
CA ASN A 58 9.35 0.83 3.89
C ASN A 58 8.65 1.40 2.65
N LEU A 59 9.36 1.50 1.52
CA LEU A 59 8.76 1.94 0.26
C LEU A 59 7.68 0.97 -0.24
N ALA A 60 7.89 -0.35 -0.11
CA ALA A 60 6.90 -1.35 -0.47
C ALA A 60 5.65 -1.27 0.42
N LEU A 61 5.83 -1.08 1.73
CA LEU A 61 4.75 -0.89 2.69
C LEU A 61 3.96 0.40 2.40
N LEU A 62 4.65 1.51 2.13
CA LEU A 62 3.99 2.77 1.76
C LEU A 62 3.14 2.63 0.49
N ARG A 63 3.66 1.95 -0.54
CA ARG A 63 2.87 1.64 -1.76
C ARG A 63 1.66 0.78 -1.43
N ARG A 64 1.81 -0.21 -0.55
CA ARG A 64 0.70 -1.08 -0.16
C ARG A 64 -0.37 -0.33 0.63
N VAL A 65 0.03 0.58 1.52
CA VAL A 65 -0.90 1.46 2.23
C VAL A 65 -1.68 2.31 1.24
N GLN A 66 -1.01 2.98 0.30
CA GLN A 66 -1.69 3.79 -0.73
C GLN A 66 -2.66 2.96 -1.59
N GLU A 67 -2.26 1.75 -1.97
CA GLU A 67 -3.12 0.82 -2.72
C GLU A 67 -4.35 0.41 -1.90
N LEU A 68 -4.17 0.11 -0.61
CA LEU A 68 -5.26 -0.26 0.29
C LEU A 68 -6.21 0.91 0.57
N GLU A 69 -5.69 2.12 0.78
CA GLU A 69 -6.50 3.33 0.94
C GLU A 69 -7.35 3.59 -0.30
N THR A 70 -6.77 3.42 -1.50
CA THR A 70 -7.50 3.54 -2.77
C THR A 70 -8.63 2.51 -2.86
N LYS A 71 -8.36 1.26 -2.47
CA LYS A 71 -9.39 0.19 -2.44
C LYS A 71 -10.48 0.46 -1.42
N ILE A 72 -10.15 0.95 -0.23
CA ILE A 72 -11.13 1.32 0.80
C ILE A 72 -12.04 2.44 0.28
N ALA A 73 -11.48 3.46 -0.38
CA ALA A 73 -12.28 4.52 -0.98
C ALA A 73 -13.24 4.00 -2.05
N ALA A 74 -12.79 3.09 -2.92
CA ALA A 74 -13.62 2.46 -3.94
C ALA A 74 -14.74 1.58 -3.34
N LEU A 75 -14.42 0.81 -2.30
CA LEU A 75 -15.40 -0.01 -1.58
C LEU A 75 -16.45 0.86 -0.90
N GLY A 76 -16.04 1.93 -0.21
CA GLY A 76 -16.97 2.87 0.44
C GLY A 76 -17.90 3.56 -0.56
N ASN A 77 -17.43 3.86 -1.78
CA ASN A 77 -18.31 4.36 -2.85
C ASN A 77 -19.35 3.31 -3.27
N THR A 78 -18.93 2.06 -3.44
CA THR A 78 -19.79 0.95 -3.84
C THR A 78 -20.86 0.64 -2.79
N GLU A 79 -20.48 0.65 -1.51
CA GLU A 79 -21.40 0.44 -0.39
C GLU A 79 -22.47 1.54 -0.32
N ARG A 80 -22.06 2.81 -0.50
CA ARG A 80 -22.98 3.94 -0.56
C ARG A 80 -23.97 3.81 -1.72
N GLU A 81 -23.48 3.45 -2.91
CA GLU A 81 -24.33 3.23 -4.08
C GLU A 81 -25.33 2.09 -3.86
N ASN A 82 -24.88 0.98 -3.27
CA ASN A 82 -25.74 -0.15 -2.95
C ASN A 82 -26.83 0.24 -1.94
N ALA A 83 -26.48 1.00 -0.91
CA ALA A 83 -27.43 1.52 0.06
C ALA A 83 -28.51 2.40 -0.60
N SER A 84 -28.11 3.35 -1.46
CA SER A 84 -29.06 4.19 -2.20
C SER A 84 -29.96 3.39 -3.15
N LEU A 85 -29.43 2.36 -3.83
CA LEU A 85 -30.24 1.48 -4.69
C LEU A 85 -31.25 0.67 -3.88
N ARG A 86 -30.87 0.16 -2.71
CA ARG A 86 -31.77 -0.56 -1.81
C ARG A 86 -32.88 0.34 -1.28
N GLU A 87 -32.56 1.59 -0.92
CA GLU A 87 -33.54 2.57 -0.48
C GLU A 87 -34.55 2.89 -1.59
N ALA A 88 -34.07 3.13 -2.82
CA ALA A 88 -34.93 3.37 -3.97
C ALA A 88 -35.86 2.17 -4.25
N LEU A 89 -35.33 0.94 -4.17
CA LEU A 89 -36.13 -0.27 -4.35
C LEU A 89 -37.18 -0.44 -3.25
N ALA A 90 -36.80 -0.22 -1.98
CA ALA A 90 -37.72 -0.29 -0.86
C ALA A 90 -38.84 0.75 -0.99
N TYR A 91 -38.53 1.96 -1.48
CA TYR A 91 -39.53 3.00 -1.72
C TYR A 91 -40.54 2.59 -2.79
N VAL A 92 -40.07 2.04 -3.92
CA VAL A 92 -40.94 1.51 -4.99
C VAL A 92 -41.82 0.37 -4.48
N GLN A 93 -41.26 -0.55 -3.69
CA GLN A 93 -42.01 -1.68 -3.13
C GLN A 93 -43.06 -1.25 -2.10
N ALA A 94 -42.82 -0.16 -1.37
CA ALA A 94 -43.75 0.37 -0.38
C ALA A 94 -44.93 1.14 -1.01
N HIS A 95 -44.78 1.65 -2.24
CA HIS A 95 -45.77 2.48 -2.93
C HIS A 95 -46.17 1.87 -4.28
N GLN A 96 -46.67 0.63 -4.27
CA GLN A 96 -47.04 -0.10 -5.50
C GLN A 96 -48.25 0.50 -6.22
N GLU A 97 -49.00 1.37 -5.53
CA GLU A 97 -50.10 2.14 -6.07
C GLU A 97 -49.65 3.29 -6.99
N LEU A 98 -48.36 3.66 -6.96
CA LEU A 98 -47.78 4.71 -7.78
C LEU A 98 -46.95 4.11 -8.93
N ASP A 99 -47.05 4.73 -10.11
CA ASP A 99 -46.16 4.43 -11.24
C ASP A 99 -44.84 5.18 -11.04
N LEU A 100 -43.83 4.48 -10.52
CA LEU A 100 -42.54 5.05 -10.11
C LEU A 100 -41.42 4.59 -11.04
N VAL A 101 -40.68 5.57 -11.58
CA VAL A 101 -39.46 5.33 -12.33
C VAL A 101 -38.27 5.75 -11.47
N THR A 102 -37.39 4.80 -11.16
CA THR A 102 -36.13 5.09 -10.45
C THR A 102 -35.12 5.71 -11.41
N ALA A 103 -34.49 6.80 -10.99
CA ALA A 103 -33.50 7.52 -11.79
C ALA A 103 -32.33 7.98 -10.90
N ARG A 104 -31.15 8.08 -11.48
CA ARG A 104 -29.92 8.57 -10.86
C ARG A 104 -29.59 9.94 -11.40
N VAL A 105 -29.14 10.84 -10.53
CA VAL A 105 -28.59 12.14 -10.94
C VAL A 105 -27.22 11.92 -11.59
N VAL A 106 -27.08 12.29 -12.86
CA VAL A 106 -25.84 12.19 -13.65
C VAL A 106 -25.21 13.55 -13.92
N GLY A 107 -25.94 14.63 -13.70
CA GLY A 107 -25.44 15.98 -13.86
C GLY A 107 -26.10 16.93 -12.87
N ARG A 108 -25.33 17.94 -12.45
CA ARG A 108 -25.80 19.07 -11.66
C ARG A 108 -25.21 20.32 -12.27
N ASP A 109 -25.99 21.39 -12.36
CA ASP A 109 -25.48 22.68 -12.77
C ASP A 109 -24.34 23.14 -11.83
N SER A 110 -23.13 23.22 -12.37
CA SER A 110 -21.89 23.54 -11.63
C SER A 110 -21.88 24.96 -11.07
N VAL A 111 -22.62 25.88 -11.72
CA VAL A 111 -22.64 27.31 -11.37
C VAL A 111 -23.80 27.61 -10.40
N GLY A 112 -24.75 26.67 -10.25
CA GLY A 112 -25.90 26.79 -9.35
C GLY A 112 -26.90 27.86 -9.76
N MET A 113 -26.77 28.43 -10.96
CA MET A 113 -27.57 29.56 -11.43
C MET A 113 -28.97 29.12 -11.86
N LEU A 114 -29.11 27.89 -12.36
CA LEU A 114 -30.38 27.35 -12.85
C LEU A 114 -31.03 26.36 -11.87
N ASN A 115 -30.31 25.94 -10.81
CA ASN A 115 -30.76 24.94 -9.83
C ASN A 115 -31.38 23.67 -10.45
N THR A 116 -30.80 23.22 -11.57
CA THR A 116 -31.28 22.08 -12.36
C THR A 116 -30.40 20.85 -12.15
N LEU A 117 -31.04 19.67 -12.12
CA LEU A 117 -30.40 18.36 -12.09
C LEU A 117 -30.72 17.61 -13.38
N VAL A 118 -29.75 16.84 -13.88
CA VAL A 118 -29.90 15.94 -15.01
C VAL A 118 -29.92 14.52 -14.48
N ILE A 119 -30.90 13.72 -14.91
CA ILE A 119 -31.10 12.33 -14.51
C ILE A 119 -30.85 11.37 -15.68
N ASP A 120 -30.52 10.12 -15.38
CA ASP A 120 -30.21 9.06 -16.37
C ASP A 120 -31.45 8.41 -17.01
N ARG A 121 -32.63 9.01 -16.88
CA ARG A 121 -33.89 8.49 -17.43
C ARG A 121 -34.58 9.51 -18.31
N GLY A 122 -34.86 9.08 -19.54
CA GLY A 122 -35.49 9.86 -20.59
C GLY A 122 -36.88 9.38 -20.96
N ALA A 123 -37.34 9.81 -22.14
CA ALA A 123 -38.65 9.44 -22.68
C ALA A 123 -38.78 7.92 -22.89
N SER A 124 -37.67 7.26 -23.23
CA SER A 124 -37.54 5.80 -23.37
C SER A 124 -37.90 5.03 -22.09
N ALA A 125 -37.69 5.64 -20.92
CA ALA A 125 -38.05 5.08 -19.62
C ALA A 125 -39.46 5.52 -19.14
N GLY A 126 -40.25 6.17 -19.99
CA GLY A 126 -41.60 6.66 -19.67
C GLY A 126 -41.64 8.02 -18.98
N VAL A 127 -40.49 8.71 -18.81
CA VAL A 127 -40.43 10.02 -18.16
C VAL A 127 -41.09 11.08 -19.04
N ARG A 128 -41.92 11.94 -18.43
CA ARG A 128 -42.63 13.02 -19.12
C ARG A 128 -42.44 14.35 -18.42
N VAL A 129 -42.44 15.43 -19.20
CA VAL A 129 -42.46 16.80 -18.66
C VAL A 129 -43.68 16.97 -17.76
N GLY A 130 -43.48 17.57 -16.60
CA GLY A 130 -44.52 17.76 -15.60
C GLY A 130 -44.57 16.67 -14.52
N MET A 131 -43.87 15.54 -14.68
CA MET A 131 -43.78 14.52 -13.64
C MET A 131 -43.11 15.05 -12.37
N ALA A 132 -43.64 14.66 -11.21
CA ALA A 132 -43.08 14.97 -9.91
C ALA A 132 -41.82 14.13 -9.64
N VAL A 133 -40.80 14.74 -9.05
CA VAL A 133 -39.55 14.07 -8.66
C VAL A 133 -39.49 14.05 -7.13
N VAL A 134 -39.38 12.85 -6.56
CA VAL A 134 -39.36 12.61 -5.11
C VAL A 134 -38.04 11.97 -4.73
N ALA A 135 -37.44 12.40 -3.62
CA ALA A 135 -36.27 11.76 -3.02
C ALA A 135 -36.40 11.77 -1.49
N GLN A 136 -35.94 10.70 -0.82
CA GLN A 136 -35.99 10.56 0.64
C GLN A 136 -37.40 10.82 1.23
N GLY A 137 -38.46 10.48 0.49
CA GLY A 137 -39.84 10.70 0.90
C GLY A 137 -40.36 12.15 0.76
N GLY A 138 -39.58 13.06 0.18
CA GLY A 138 -39.97 14.45 -0.06
C GLY A 138 -40.01 14.82 -1.54
N LEU A 139 -40.93 15.71 -1.92
CA LEU A 139 -40.96 16.30 -3.26
C LEU A 139 -39.76 17.23 -3.45
N VAL A 140 -38.91 16.94 -4.43
CA VAL A 140 -37.69 17.71 -4.73
C VAL A 140 -37.91 18.65 -5.92
N GLY A 141 -38.76 18.28 -6.87
CA GLY A 141 -39.01 19.11 -8.04
C GLY A 141 -39.94 18.49 -9.07
N ARG A 142 -39.85 19.00 -10.30
CA ARG A 142 -40.66 18.59 -11.44
C ARG A 142 -39.81 18.55 -12.71
N VAL A 143 -40.07 17.57 -13.56
CA VAL A 143 -39.41 17.44 -14.85
C VAL A 143 -39.78 18.62 -15.76
N THR A 144 -38.79 19.39 -16.21
CA THR A 144 -38.96 20.56 -17.09
C THR A 144 -38.59 20.28 -18.54
N GLY A 145 -37.76 19.26 -18.79
CA GLY A 145 -37.36 18.82 -20.12
C GLY A 145 -37.02 17.33 -20.10
N VAL A 146 -37.22 16.67 -21.24
CA VAL A 146 -36.94 15.25 -21.43
C VAL A 146 -36.26 15.07 -22.78
N SER A 147 -35.19 14.27 -22.79
CA SER A 147 -34.54 13.73 -23.99
C SER A 147 -34.65 12.20 -23.96
N ASP A 148 -34.29 11.53 -25.06
CA ASP A 148 -34.31 10.06 -25.16
C ASP A 148 -33.23 9.37 -24.33
#